data_AF-A0A9D1JPU8-F1
#
_entry.id   AF-A0A9D1JPU8-F1
#
_cell.length_a   1.000
_cell.length_b   1.000
_cell.length_c   1.000
_cell.angle_alpha   90.00
_cell.angle_beta   90.00
_cell.angle_gamma   90.00
#
_symmetry.space_group_name_H-M   'P 1'
#
loop_
_entity.id
_entity.type
_entity.pdbx_description
1 polymer ?
#
loop_
_entity_poly.entity_id
_entity_poly.type
_entity_poly.pdbx_seq_one_letter_code
_entity_poly.pdbx_strand_id
1 'polypeptide(L)' 'MARIIEGERRIIKMSVDDIINIVREYQQITHNSCCYEHTRELLARADFFVPEDI' A
#
# COMPACT_ATOMS: atom_id res chain seq x y z
N MET A 1 -8.82 10.55 14.27
CA MET A 1 -9.77 9.46 13.98
C MET A 1 -10.03 9.45 12.48
N ALA A 2 -9.26 8.68 11.72
CA ALA A 2 -9.37 8.69 10.26
C ALA A 2 -10.63 7.93 9.82
N ARG A 3 -11.50 8.62 9.07
CA ARG A 3 -12.64 8.01 8.37
C ARG A 3 -12.14 7.47 7.04
N ILE A 4 -12.11 6.15 6.92
CA ILE A 4 -11.96 5.46 5.64
C ILE A 4 -13.30 5.65 4.91
N ILE A 5 -13.31 6.53 3.92
CA ILE A 5 -14.47 6.77 3.06
C ILE A 5 -14.23 5.93 1.81
N GLU A 6 -14.89 4.77 1.73
CA GLU A 6 -14.89 3.92 0.55
C GLU A 6 -15.48 4.70 -0.64
N GLY A 7 -14.67 4.99 -1.66
CA GLY A 7 -15.18 5.39 -2.99
C GLY A 7 -14.59 6.65 -3.61
N GLU A 8 -13.88 7.51 -2.87
CA GLU A 8 -13.26 8.71 -3.45
C GLU A 8 -11.75 8.54 -3.60
N ARG A 9 -11.24 8.65 -4.84
CA ARG A 9 -9.81 8.64 -5.14
C ARG A 9 -9.16 9.86 -4.49
N ARG A 10 -8.60 9.70 -3.29
CA ARG A 10 -7.79 10.75 -2.65
C ARG A 10 -6.44 10.86 -3.36
N ILE A 11 -6.12 12.06 -3.83
CA ILE A 11 -4.78 12.38 -4.33
C ILE A 11 -3.99 12.89 -3.13
N ILE A 12 -3.10 12.05 -2.62
CA ILE A 12 -2.20 12.37 -1.50
C ILE A 12 -0.82 12.69 -2.10
N LYS A 13 -0.25 13.84 -1.74
CA LYS A 13 1.13 14.17 -2.08
C LYS A 13 2.04 13.42 -1.12
N MET A 14 2.89 12.55 -1.65
CA MET A 14 3.86 11.77 -0.87
C MET A 14 5.28 12.25 -1.13
N SER A 15 6.16 12.12 -0.14
CA SER A 15 7.60 12.33 -0.36
C SER A 15 8.18 11.18 -1.20
N VAL A 16 9.36 11.40 -1.80
CA VAL A 16 10.06 10.36 -2.57
C VAL A 16 10.44 9.19 -1.66
N ASP A 17 10.89 9.47 -0.44
CA ASP A 17 11.26 8.46 0.55
C ASP A 17 10.08 7.57 0.95
N ASP A 18 8.89 8.15 1.14
CA ASP A 18 7.68 7.39 1.48
C ASP A 18 7.26 6.45 0.34
N ILE A 19 7.38 6.92 -0.91
CA ILE A 19 7.12 6.08 -2.09
C ILE A 19 8.09 4.90 -2.11
N ILE A 20 9.39 5.15 -1.87
CA ILE A 20 10.41 4.09 -1.87
C ILE A 20 10.14 3.07 -0.76
N ASN A 21 9.72 3.52 0.43
CA ASN A 21 9.39 2.63 1.54
C ASN A 21 8.21 1.72 1.23
N ILE A 22 7.12 2.27 0.68
CA ILE A 22 5.93 1.48 0.29
C ILE A 22 6.29 0.45 -0.79
N VAL A 23 7.06 0.86 -1.81
CA VAL A 23 7.47 -0.05 -2.88
C VAL A 23 8.33 -1.19 -2.33
N ARG A 24 9.22 -0.91 -1.37
CA ARG A 24 10.05 -1.94 -0.73
C ARG A 24 9.21 -2.94 0.05
N GLU A 25 8.24 -2.46 0.82
CA GLU A 25 7.33 -3.30 1.60
C GLU A 25 6.48 -4.19 0.68
N TYR A 26 5.91 -3.61 -0.39
CA TYR A 26 5.23 -4.35 -1.44
C TYR A 26 6.11 -5.47 -1.98
N GLN A 27 7.34 -5.15 -2.39
CA GLN A 27 8.26 -6.13 -2.98
C GLN A 27 8.57 -7.28 -2.01
N GLN A 28 8.73 -7.00 -0.72
CA GLN A 28 8.97 -8.02 0.30
C GLN A 28 7.77 -8.95 0.47
N ILE A 29 6.56 -8.40 0.53
CA ILE A 29 5.33 -9.18 0.70
C ILE A 29 5.05 -10.04 -0.54
N THR A 30 5.24 -9.48 -1.74
CA THR A 30 4.90 -10.15 -2.99
C THR A 30 6.02 -11.04 -3.54
N HIS A 31 7.19 -11.06 -2.91
CA HIS A 31 8.38 -11.78 -3.38
C HIS A 31 8.10 -13.26 -3.70
N ASN A 32 7.26 -13.91 -2.90
CA ASN A 32 6.92 -15.33 -3.06
C ASN A 32 5.59 -15.56 -3.79
N SER A 33 4.98 -14.51 -4.35
CA SER A 33 3.73 -14.64 -5.09
C SER A 33 3.97 -15.30 -6.44
N CYS A 34 3.12 -16.29 -6.80
CA CYS A 34 3.27 -17.07 -8.02
C CYS A 34 2.37 -16.58 -9.18
N CYS A 35 1.37 -15.75 -8.88
CA CYS A 35 0.42 -15.23 -9.85
C CYS A 35 -0.30 -13.99 -9.28
N TYR A 36 -0.99 -13.25 -10.15
CA TYR A 36 -1.72 -12.03 -9.80
C TYR A 36 -2.74 -12.23 -8.67
N GLU A 37 -3.52 -13.31 -8.71
CA GLU A 37 -4.51 -13.60 -7.66
C GLU A 37 -3.83 -13.84 -6.30
N HIS A 38 -2.71 -14.57 -6.29
CA HIS A 38 -1.95 -14.81 -5.06
C HIS A 38 -1.33 -13.51 -4.54
N THR A 39 -0.82 -12.63 -5.41
CA THR A 39 -0.36 -11.30 -5.02
C THR A 39 -1.49 -10.49 -4.39
N ARG A 40 -2.69 -10.51 -5.00
CA ARG A 40 -3.87 -9.80 -4.49
C ARG A 40 -4.30 -10.32 -3.11
N GLU A 41 -4.29 -11.63 -2.91
CA GLU A 41 -4.58 -12.23 -1.60
C GLU A 41 -3.56 -11.85 -0.53
N LEU A 42 -2.26 -11.84 -0.87
CA LEU A 42 -1.20 -11.43 0.05
C LEU A 42 -1.35 -9.96 0.45
N LEU A 43 -1.61 -9.08 -0.52
CA LEU A 43 -1.80 -7.65 -0.27
C LEU A 43 -3.09 -7.36 0.49
N ALA A 44 -4.17 -8.12 0.25
CA ALA A 44 -5.43 -7.96 0.99
C ALA A 44 -5.33 -8.35 2.47
N ARG A 45 -4.33 -9.17 2.83
CA ARG A 45 -4.03 -9.55 4.23
C ARG A 45 -2.97 -8.67 4.88
N ALA A 46 -2.31 -7.82 4.11
CA ALA A 46 -1.24 -6.95 4.58
C ALA A 46 -1.76 -5.55 4.90
N ASP A 47 -1.28 -4.98 6.00
CA ASP A 47 -1.63 -3.62 6.42
C ASP A 47 -0.63 -2.62 5.81
N PHE A 48 -1.05 -1.90 4.77
CA PHE A 48 -0.25 -0.80 4.19
C PHE A 48 -0.65 0.53 4.82
N PHE A 49 0.34 1.23 5.37
CA PHE A 49 0.16 2.56 5.92
C PHE A 49 0.68 3.60 4.94
N VAL A 50 -0.20 4.49 4.48
CA VAL A 50 0.22 5.67 3.71
C VAL A 50 0.48 6.79 4.72
N PRO A 51 1.70 7.33 4.80
CA PRO A 51 1.95 8.50 5.62
C PRO A 51 1.15 9.68 5.05
N GLU A 52 0.23 10.21 5.85
CA GLU A 52 -0.39 11.51 5.60
C GLU A 52 0.51 12.56 6.24
N ASP A 53 1.11 13.42 5.41
CA ASP A 53 1.83 14.62 5.86
C ASP A 53 0.81 15.53 6.59
N ILE A 54 1.03 15.81 7.89
CA ILE A 54 0.22 16.75 8.71
C ILE A 54 0.86 18.13 8.65
#